data_AF-A0A8T9QF50-F1
#
_entry.id   AF-A0A8T9QF50-F1
#
_cell.length_a   1.000
_cell.length_b   1.000
_cell.length_c   1.000
_cell.angle_alpha   90.00
_cell.angle_beta   90.00
_cell.angle_gamma   90.00
#
_symmetry.space_group_name_H-M   'P 1'
#
loop_
_entity.id
_entity.type
_entity.pdbx_description
1 polymer ?
#
loop_
_entity_poly.entity_id
_entity_poly.type
_entity_poly.pdbx_seq_one_letter_code
_entity_poly.pdbx_strand_id
1 'polypeptide(L)'
;MAWRDVTAARAARVELLRQKEFSESLLDNSVDGILAFDQELRITAWNRVQEEFSGRSEAQVLGRACWSFSPNTPAASKKKECARCCRAGA
;
A
#
# COMPACT_ATOMS: atom_id res chain seq x y z
N MET A 1 34.53 -21.25 -21.74
CA MET A 1 33.25 -20.57 -21.40
C MET A 1 32.91 -20.91 -19.97
N ALA A 2 32.86 -19.92 -19.07
CA ALA A 2 32.53 -20.14 -17.66
C ALA A 2 31.00 -20.15 -17.49
N TRP A 3 30.46 -21.25 -16.97
CA TRP A 3 29.05 -21.35 -16.60
C TRP A 3 28.87 -20.70 -15.23
N ARG A 4 28.02 -19.67 -15.15
CA ARG A 4 27.66 -19.03 -13.87
C ARG A 4 26.48 -19.76 -13.29
N ASP A 5 26.67 -20.39 -12.13
CA ASP A 5 25.57 -20.97 -11.36
C ASP A 5 24.62 -19.85 -10.92
N VAL A 6 23.37 -19.91 -11.39
CA VAL A 6 22.30 -18.95 -11.09
C VAL A 6 21.23 -19.55 -10.17
N THR A 7 21.44 -20.75 -9.66
CA THR A 7 20.44 -21.51 -8.89
C THR A 7 20.06 -20.77 -7.61
N ALA A 8 21.06 -20.27 -6.88
CA ALA A 8 20.84 -19.48 -5.65
C ALA A 8 20.08 -18.18 -5.92
N ALA A 9 20.43 -17.46 -6.99
CA ALA A 9 19.74 -16.21 -7.36
C ALA A 9 18.28 -16.45 -7.79
N ARG A 10 18.01 -17.57 -8.48
CA ARG A 10 16.66 -17.98 -8.84
C ARG A 10 15.83 -18.35 -7.62
N ALA A 11 16.38 -19.13 -6.67
CA ALA A 11 15.69 -19.50 -5.44
C ALA A 11 15.30 -18.28 -4.60
N ALA A 12 16.23 -17.32 -4.42
CA ALA A 12 15.96 -16.07 -3.71
C ALA A 12 14.85 -15.24 -4.38
N ARG A 13 14.83 -15.18 -5.72
CA ARG A 13 13.78 -14.47 -6.47
C ARG A 13 12.41 -15.13 -6.32
N VAL A 14 12.35 -16.46 -6.34
CA VAL A 14 11.09 -17.20 -6.17
C VAL A 14 10.52 -16.97 -4.77
N GLU A 15 11.35 -17.04 -3.74
CA GLU A 15 10.92 -16.78 -2.36
C GLU A 15 10.38 -15.35 -2.20
N LEU A 16 11.07 -14.37 -2.78
CA LEU A 16 10.65 -12.96 -2.73
C LEU A 16 9.31 -12.73 -3.45
N LEU A 17 9.10 -13.38 -4.61
CA LEU A 17 7.81 -13.34 -5.30
C LEU A 17 6.71 -14.01 -4.47
N ARG A 18 7.01 -15.15 -3.84
CA ARG A 18 6.03 -15.90 -3.04
C ARG A 18 5.58 -15.11 -1.81
N GLN A 19 6.49 -14.42 -1.14
CA GLN A 19 6.16 -13.53 -0.02
C GLN A 19 5.33 -12.33 -0.47
N LYS A 20 5.66 -11.75 -1.63
CA LYS A 20 4.87 -10.66 -2.22
C LYS A 20 3.45 -11.11 -2.54
N GLU A 21 3.29 -12.23 -3.28
CA GLU A 21 1.99 -12.79 -3.64
C GLU A 21 1.16 -13.16 -2.40
N PHE A 22 1.79 -13.71 -1.36
CA PHE A 22 1.10 -13.99 -0.10
C PHE A 22 0.59 -12.71 0.56
N SER A 23 1.42 -11.67 0.64
CA SER A 23 1.02 -10.38 1.20
C SER A 23 -0.11 -9.72 0.39
N GLU A 24 -0.03 -9.74 -0.94
CA GLU A 24 -1.08 -9.23 -1.83
C GLU A 24 -2.38 -10.03 -1.66
N SER A 25 -2.29 -11.36 -1.58
CA SER A 25 -3.44 -12.23 -1.38
C SER A 25 -4.14 -11.99 -0.03
N LEU A 26 -3.40 -11.69 1.04
CA LEU A 26 -4.00 -11.32 2.32
C LEU A 26 -4.77 -10.00 2.25
N LEU A 27 -4.24 -9.02 1.51
CA LEU A 27 -4.91 -7.73 1.33
C LEU A 27 -6.17 -7.87 0.46
N ASP A 28 -6.12 -8.69 -0.59
CA ASP A 28 -7.22 -8.89 -1.53
C ASP A 28 -8.35 -9.78 -0.99
N ASN A 29 -8.04 -10.73 -0.09
CA ASN A 29 -9.05 -11.55 0.57
C ASN A 29 -9.69 -10.86 1.80
N SER A 30 -9.24 -9.67 2.16
CA SER A 30 -9.90 -8.89 3.21
C SER A 30 -11.26 -8.39 2.73
N VAL A 31 -12.27 -8.47 3.60
CA VAL A 31 -13.60 -7.91 3.33
C VAL A 31 -13.62 -6.39 3.57
N ASP A 32 -12.67 -5.88 4.34
CA ASP A 32 -12.53 -4.45 4.64
C ASP A 32 -11.61 -3.76 3.62
N GLY A 33 -11.92 -2.48 3.35
CA GLY A 33 -11.04 -1.60 2.60
C GLY A 33 -9.76 -1.34 3.40
N ILE A 34 -8.61 -1.71 2.83
CA ILE A 34 -7.30 -1.52 3.45
C ILE A 34 -6.56 -0.42 2.68
N LEU A 35 -6.10 0.56 3.44
CA LEU A 35 -5.11 1.54 2.98
C LEU A 35 -3.99 1.65 4.00
N ALA A 36 -2.77 1.84 3.52
CA ALA A 36 -1.62 2.16 4.35
C ALA A 36 -0.92 3.42 3.83
N PHE A 37 -0.21 4.12 4.70
CA PHE A 37 0.61 5.27 4.33
C PHE A 37 1.88 5.37 5.18
N ASP A 38 2.91 6.06 4.66
CA ASP A 38 4.20 6.28 5.33
C ASP A 38 4.18 7.46 6.34
N GLN A 39 5.33 7.79 6.93
CA GLN A 39 5.47 8.88 7.91
C GLN A 39 5.24 10.26 7.27
N GLU A 40 5.53 10.37 5.98
CA GLU A 40 5.22 11.53 5.13
C GLU A 40 3.74 11.55 4.71
N LEU A 41 2.97 10.55 5.17
CA LEU A 41 1.55 10.35 4.97
C LEU A 41 1.18 10.14 3.49
N ARG A 42 2.08 9.51 2.73
CA ARG A 42 1.87 9.06 1.35
C ARG A 42 1.35 7.64 1.34
N ILE A 43 0.36 7.35 0.50
CA ILE A 43 -0.27 6.04 0.41
C ILE A 43 0.73 5.01 -0.12
N THR A 44 0.90 3.90 0.60
CA THR A 44 1.83 2.81 0.31
C THR A 44 1.13 1.47 0.04
N ALA A 45 -0.14 1.33 0.42
CA ALA A 45 -0.97 0.17 0.08
C ALA A 45 -2.42 0.59 -0.15
N TRP A 46 -3.09 -0.10 -1.07
CA TRP A 46 -4.48 0.12 -1.42
C TRP A 46 -5.08 -1.17 -1.98
N ASN A 47 -5.88 -1.89 -1.18
CA ASN A 47 -6.42 -3.18 -1.63
C ASN A 47 -7.60 -2.99 -2.60
N ARG A 48 -8.00 -4.09 -3.28
CA ARG A 48 -9.13 -4.09 -4.21
C ARG A 48 -10.43 -3.56 -3.58
N VAL A 49 -10.75 -3.97 -2.36
CA VAL A 49 -11.97 -3.49 -1.68
C VAL A 49 -11.94 -1.97 -1.49
N GLN A 50 -10.78 -1.41 -1.20
CA GLN A 50 -10.60 0.02 -1.08
C GLN A 50 -10.77 0.72 -2.45
N GLU A 51 -10.39 0.08 -3.56
CA GLU A 51 -10.71 0.59 -4.90
C GLU A 51 -12.21 0.67 -5.14
N GLU A 52 -12.94 -0.41 -4.81
CA GLU A 52 -14.39 -0.51 -4.98
C GLU A 52 -15.12 0.51 -4.09
N PHE A 53 -14.68 0.66 -2.84
CA PHE A 53 -15.28 1.60 -1.87
C PHE A 53 -15.03 3.07 -2.24
N SER A 54 -13.81 3.40 -2.67
CA SER A 54 -13.41 4.78 -2.96
C SER A 54 -13.69 5.23 -4.41
N GLY A 55 -13.92 4.28 -5.32
CA GLY A 55 -14.00 4.51 -6.76
C GLY A 55 -12.67 4.92 -7.40
N ARG A 56 -11.52 4.61 -6.76
CA ARG A 56 -10.18 4.99 -7.23
C ARG A 56 -9.26 3.79 -7.25
N SER A 57 -8.56 3.58 -8.35
CA SER A 57 -7.59 2.49 -8.43
C SER A 57 -6.32 2.81 -7.64
N GLU A 58 -5.63 1.75 -7.20
CA GLU A 58 -4.33 1.81 -6.53
C GLU A 58 -3.34 2.71 -7.31
N ALA A 59 -3.28 2.53 -8.63
CA ALA A 59 -2.42 3.31 -9.51
C ALA A 59 -2.70 4.83 -9.47
N GLN A 60 -3.91 5.26 -9.13
CA GLN A 60 -4.28 6.68 -9.03
C GLN A 60 -3.92 7.30 -7.67
N VAL A 61 -3.64 6.47 -6.67
CA VAL A 61 -3.51 6.90 -5.26
C VAL A 61 -2.14 6.64 -4.66
N LEU A 62 -1.41 5.61 -5.11
CA LEU A 62 -0.07 5.29 -4.59
C LEU A 62 0.88 6.50 -4.67
N GLY A 63 1.64 6.71 -3.60
CA GLY A 63 2.61 7.80 -3.45
C GLY A 63 2.00 9.19 -3.22
N ARG A 64 0.67 9.32 -3.30
CA ARG A 64 -0.03 10.58 -3.03
C ARG A 64 -0.38 10.71 -1.55
N ALA A 65 -0.53 11.96 -1.11
CA ALA A 65 -0.92 12.25 0.26
C ALA A 65 -2.32 11.67 0.60
N CYS A 66 -2.46 10.95 1.72
CA CYS A 66 -3.72 10.32 2.15
C CYS A 66 -4.90 11.30 2.21
N TRP A 67 -4.64 12.57 2.55
CA TRP A 67 -5.68 13.60 2.64
C TRP A 67 -6.09 14.23 1.30
N SER A 68 -5.42 13.90 0.19
CA SER A 68 -5.71 14.52 -1.11
C SER A 68 -7.13 14.21 -1.62
N PHE A 69 -7.79 13.19 -1.06
CA PHE A 69 -9.00 12.60 -1.62
C PHE A 69 -10.28 12.90 -0.84
N SER A 70 -10.17 13.46 0.37
CA SER A 70 -11.36 13.75 1.20
C SER A 70 -12.10 15.00 0.68
N PRO A 71 -13.39 14.91 0.34
CA PRO A 71 -14.09 15.96 -0.39
C PRO A 71 -14.40 17.25 0.42
N ASN A 72 -14.34 17.24 1.77
CA ASN A 72 -14.98 18.31 2.57
C ASN A 72 -14.15 18.94 3.70
N THR A 73 -12.83 19.08 3.57
CA THR A 73 -12.03 19.75 4.63
C THR A 73 -10.86 20.61 4.10
N PRO A 74 -10.46 21.68 4.81
CA PRO A 74 -9.28 22.47 4.48
C PRO A 74 -7.99 21.62 4.62
N ALA A 75 -7.05 21.76 3.67
CA ALA A 75 -5.84 20.92 3.58
C ALA A 75 -4.99 20.87 4.87
N ALA A 76 -4.90 21.98 5.60
CA ALA A 76 -4.14 22.05 6.86
C ALA A 76 -4.76 21.20 7.99
N SER A 77 -6.10 21.14 8.05
CA SER A 77 -6.82 20.31 9.02
C SER A 77 -6.67 18.83 8.67
N LYS A 78 -6.69 18.49 7.38
CA LYS A 78 -6.59 17.10 6.92
C LYS A 78 -5.22 16.46 7.21
N LYS A 79 -4.12 17.20 7.02
CA LYS A 79 -2.78 16.69 7.34
C LYS A 79 -2.65 16.38 8.83
N LYS A 80 -3.21 17.23 9.70
CA LYS A 80 -3.22 17.01 11.16
C LYS A 80 -4.05 15.78 11.53
N GLU A 81 -5.14 15.51 10.82
CA GLU A 81 -6.03 14.38 11.07
C GLU A 81 -5.41 13.04 10.62
N CYS A 82 -4.87 12.95 9.40
CA CYS A 82 -4.05 11.80 8.99
C CYS A 82 -2.87 11.58 9.97
N ALA A 83 -2.16 12.64 10.34
CA ALA A 83 -1.05 12.55 11.30
C ALA A 83 -1.49 12.12 12.72
N ARG A 84 -2.72 12.45 13.12
CA ARG A 84 -3.30 12.04 14.40
C ARG A 84 -3.60 10.55 14.40
N CYS A 85 -4.19 10.03 13.32
CA CYS A 85 -4.45 8.60 13.16
C CYS A 85 -3.14 7.80 13.21
N CYS A 86 -2.09 8.29 12.54
CA CYS A 86 -0.76 7.67 12.56
C CYS A 86 -0.13 7.61 13.96
N ARG A 87 -0.28 8.67 14.78
CA ARG A 87 0.27 8.72 16.14
C ARG A 87 -0.57 7.95 17.17
N ALA A 88 -1.81 7.64 16.84
CA ALA A 88 -2.73 6.97 17.75
C ALA A 88 -2.52 5.45 17.81
N GLY A 89 -1.75 4.86 16.89
CA GLY A 89 -1.42 3.43 16.89
C GLY A 89 -2.65 2.54 16.85
N ALA A 90 -3.12 2.21 15.64
CA ALA A 90 -3.95 1.03 15.46
C ALA A 90 -3.13 -0.23 15.73
#